data_AF-A0A2V8QUP5-F1
#
_entry.id   AF-A0A2V8QUP5-F1
#
_cell.length_a   1.000
_cell.length_b   1.000
_cell.length_c   1.000
_cell.angle_alpha   90.00
_cell.angle_beta   90.00
_cell.angle_gamma   90.00
#
_symmetry.space_group_name_H-M   'P 1'
#
loop_
_entity.id
_entity.type
_entity.pdbx_description
1 polymer ?
#
loop_
_entity_poly.entity_id
_entity_poly.type
_entity_poly.pdbx_seq_one_letter_code
_entity_poly.pdbx_strand_id
1 'polypeptide(L)' 'MLSKLYLVLGTFILLAYVAAAWSGWELSTSPRQTLPPDVRNSPGGYRSFHFWHSGFHGGK' A
#
# COMPACT_ATOMS: atom_id res chain seq x y z
N MET A 1 -18.45 -10.72 33.11
CA MET A 1 -18.32 -9.50 32.27
C MET A 1 -17.14 -9.54 31.30
N LEU A 2 -16.06 -10.26 31.61
CA LEU A 2 -14.88 -10.40 30.73
C LEU A 2 -15.20 -10.94 29.32
N SER A 3 -16.23 -11.78 29.21
CA SER A 3 -16.74 -12.33 27.95
C SER A 3 -17.37 -11.32 27.00
N LYS A 4 -17.50 -10.03 27.36
CA LYS A 4 -17.94 -8.98 26.43
C LYS A 4 -16.83 -7.97 26.12
N LEU A 5 -15.66 -8.10 26.76
CA LEU A 5 -14.54 -7.19 26.58
C LEU A 5 -14.00 -7.22 25.14
N TYR A 6 -14.00 -8.41 24.52
CA TYR A 6 -13.58 -8.56 23.12
C TYR A 6 -14.50 -7.83 22.15
N LEU A 7 -15.80 -7.68 22.46
CA LEU A 7 -16.73 -6.92 21.62
C LEU A 7 -16.37 -5.44 21.65
N VAL A 8 -16.13 -4.89 22.84
CA VAL A 8 -15.72 -3.49 23.00
C VAL A 8 -14.39 -3.24 22.28
N LEU A 9 -13.41 -4.12 22.46
CA LEU A 9 -12.11 -4.03 21.80
C LEU A 9 -12.23 -4.12 20.27
N GLY A 10 -13.01 -5.08 19.77
CA GLY A 10 -13.27 -5.25 18.34
C GLY A 10 -13.95 -4.04 17.71
N THR A 11 -14.95 -3.46 18.39
CA THR A 11 -15.60 -2.22 17.96
C THR A 11 -14.61 -1.05 17.91
N PHE A 12 -13.74 -0.94 18.91
CA PHE A 12 -12.74 0.14 18.94
C PHE A 12 -11.73 0.02 17.79
N ILE A 13 -11.27 -1.20 17.48
CA ILE A 13 -10.36 -1.48 16.36
C ILE A 13 -11.03 -1.11 15.03
N LEU A 14 -12.30 -1.49 14.83
CA LEU A 14 -13.05 -1.15 13.63
C LEU A 14 -13.21 0.36 13.45
N LEU A 15 -13.56 1.09 14.51
CA LEU A 15 -13.67 2.55 14.46
C LEU A 15 -12.34 3.23 14.15
N ALA A 16 -11.24 2.76 14.76
CA ALA A 16 -9.91 3.27 14.48
C ALA A 16 -9.50 3.04 13.02
N TYR A 17 -9.82 1.87 12.46
CA TYR A 17 -9.58 1.57 11.05
C TYR A 17 -10.36 2.51 10.11
N VAL A 18 -11.66 2.72 10.39
CA VAL A 18 -12.49 3.63 9.59
C VAL A 18 -11.97 5.07 9.66
N ALA A 19 -11.57 5.54 10.84
CA ALA A 19 -10.99 6.87 11.02
C ALA A 19 -9.65 7.02 10.28
N ALA A 20 -8.79 6.01 10.34
CA ALA A 20 -7.53 5.98 9.59
C ALA A 20 -7.78 6.05 8.08
N ALA A 21 -8.71 5.23 7.57
CA ALA A 21 -9.08 5.23 6.16
C ALA A 21 -9.67 6.58 5.70
N TRP A 22 -10.54 7.18 6.52
CA TRP A 22 -11.18 8.46 6.18
C TRP A 22 -10.22 9.66 6.23
N SER A 23 -9.24 9.63 7.14
CA SER A 23 -8.19 10.66 7.24
C SER A 23 -7.10 10.53 6.17
N GLY A 24 -7.14 9.48 5.34
CA GLY A 24 -6.06 9.18 4.40
C GLY A 24 -4.77 8.75 5.10
N TRP A 25 -4.85 8.28 6.34
CA TRP A 25 -3.70 7.80 7.08
C TRP A 25 -3.25 6.45 6.52
N GLU A 26 -2.15 6.46 5.77
CA GLU A 26 -1.51 5.25 5.24
C GLU A 26 -0.47 4.73 6.25
N LEU A 27 -0.63 3.49 6.70
CA LEU A 27 0.33 2.80 7.58
C LEU A 27 1.70 2.59 6.91
N SER A 28 1.71 2.52 5.58
CA SER A 28 2.91 2.40 4.77
C SER A 28 2.64 3.04 3.43
N THR A 29 3.51 3.97 3.03
CA THR A 29 3.57 4.42 1.64
C THR A 29 4.61 3.56 0.94
N SER A 30 4.24 2.94 -0.18
CA SER A 30 5.25 2.27 -1.01
C SER A 30 6.23 3.35 -1.50
N PRO A 31 7.55 3.18 -1.35
CA PRO A 31 8.49 4.20 -1.79
C PRO A 31 8.25 4.48 -3.28
N ARG A 32 7.86 5.72 -3.60
CA ARG A 32 7.64 6.14 -4.99
C ARG A 32 8.98 6.05 -5.72
N GLN A 33 9.11 5.06 -6.59
CA GLN A 33 10.30 4.96 -7.42
C GLN A 33 10.30 6.10 -8.44
N THR A 34 11.35 6.92 -8.42
CA THR A 34 11.55 7.93 -9.45
C THR A 34 12.08 7.23 -10.68
N LEU A 35 11.31 7.25 -11.77
CA LEU A 35 11.75 6.73 -13.06
C LEU A 35 12.84 7.63 -13.65
N PRO A 36 14.02 7.10 -14.02
CA PRO A 36 15.06 7.85 -14.72
C PRO A 36 14.54 8.45 -16.04
N PRO A 37 15.04 9.62 -16.47
CA PRO A 37 14.60 10.27 -17.71
C PRO A 37 14.71 9.37 -18.95
N ASP A 38 15.76 8.56 -19.06
CA ASP A 38 16.00 7.68 -20.20
C ASP A 38 14.93 6.59 -20.32
N VAL A 39 14.42 6.11 -19.18
CA VAL A 39 13.32 5.14 -19.14
C VAL A 39 12.00 5.77 -19.57
N ARG A 40 11.80 7.06 -19.27
CA ARG A 40 10.57 7.79 -19.62
C ARG A 40 10.44 8.05 -21.12
N ASN A 41 11.57 8.25 -21.79
CA ASN A 41 11.64 8.63 -23.19
C ASN A 41 11.83 7.44 -24.14
N SER A 42 12.19 6.26 -23.62
CA SER A 42 12.33 5.05 -24.43
C SER A 42 10.97 4.40 -24.69
N PRO A 43 10.61 4.06 -25.95
CA PRO A 43 9.44 3.24 -26.25
C PRO A 43 9.49 1.92 -25.45
N GLY A 44 8.49 1.67 -24.60
CA GLY A 44 8.43 0.48 -23.76
C GLY A 44 9.34 0.50 -22.51
N GLY A 45 10.11 1.57 -22.26
CA GLY A 45 11.06 1.65 -21.15
C GLY A 45 10.42 1.43 -19.77
N TYR A 46 9.24 2.02 -19.54
CA TYR A 46 8.48 1.82 -18.30
C TYR A 46 8.20 0.35 -17.96
N ARG A 47 7.87 -0.47 -18.97
CA ARG A 47 7.53 -1.89 -18.78
C ARG A 47 8.75 -2.70 -18.37
N SER A 48 9.86 -2.49 -19.08
CA SER A 48 11.13 -3.17 -18.82
C SER A 48 11.72 -2.75 -17.47
N PHE A 49 11.65 -1.46 -17.13
CA PHE A 49 12.18 -0.95 -15.87
C PHE A 49 11.47 -1.56 -14.67
N HIS A 50 10.13 -1.58 -14.65
CA HIS A 50 9.38 -2.19 -13.56
C HIS A 50 9.62 -3.70 -13.45
N PHE A 51 9.74 -4.42 -14.57
CA PHE A 51 10.01 -5.86 -14.54
C PHE A 51 11.34 -6.22 -13.86
N TRP A 52 12.41 -5.43 -14.08
CA TRP A 52 13.75 -5.72 -13.55
C TRP A 52 14.09 -5.00 -12.23
N HIS A 53 13.40 -3.89 -11.88
CA HIS A 53 13.77 -3.01 -10.75
C HIS A 53 12.67 -2.86 -9.68
N SER A 54 11.47 -3.37 -9.94
CA SER A 54 10.44 -3.53 -8.91
C SER A 54 10.23 -5.02 -8.68
N GLY A 55 10.42 -5.48 -7.44
CA GLY A 55 10.27 -6.89 -7.08
C GLY A 55 8.84 -7.44 -7.21
N PHE A 56 7.92 -6.68 -7.81
CA PHE A 56 6.57 -7.13 -8.10
C PHE A 56 6.60 -8.07 -9.32
N HIS A 57 7.09 -9.28 -9.07
CA HIS A 57 6.88 -10.44 -9.92
C HIS A 57 5.41 -10.80 -9.81
N GLY A 58 4.56 -10.12 -10.59
CA GLY A 58 3.14 -10.40 -10.66
C GLY A 58 2.91 -11.90 -10.84
N GLY A 59 2.38 -12.53 -9.80
CA GLY A 59 1.91 -13.90 -9.87
C GLY A 59 0.84 -14.00 -10.97
N LYS A 60 0.87 -15.10 -11.71
CA LYS A 60 -0.20 -15.46 -12.63
C LYS A 60 -1.54 -15.52 -11.90
#